data_AF-A0A101H5V7-F1
#
_entry.id   AF-A0A101H5V7-F1
#
_cell.length_a   1.000
_cell.length_b   1.000
_cell.length_c   1.000
_cell.angle_alpha   90.00
_cell.angle_beta   90.00
_cell.angle_gamma   90.00
#
_symmetry.space_group_name_H-M   'P 1'
#
loop_
_entity.id
_entity.type
_entity.pdbx_description
1 polymer ?
#
loop_
_entity_poly.entity_id
_entity_poly.type
_entity_poly.pdbx_seq_one_letter_code
_entity_poly.pdbx_strand_id
1 'polypeptide(L)'
;MTSITGVTFPVPKHLMPRFFSAGKTVFIKPATVYRELRSGMKLVFYQSREDTGYVGEATIRRIILNDDPFAFFETFGDAVFLTPEETRAYVENQKRWQSGRVREGETRKRPWMALELEDITKYDTAKKPERFVPVGGRYLRG
;
A
#
# COMPACT_ATOMS: atom_id res chain seq x y z
N MET A 1 8.17 -15.73 -19.93
CA MET A 1 7.66 -15.33 -18.61
C MET A 1 7.44 -13.83 -18.64
N THR A 2 6.25 -13.36 -18.24
CA THR A 2 5.99 -11.92 -18.13
C THR A 2 6.68 -11.36 -16.89
N SER A 3 7.50 -10.33 -17.07
CA SER A 3 8.26 -9.69 -16.00
C SER A 3 7.32 -8.93 -15.07
N ILE A 4 7.66 -8.87 -13.78
CA ILE A 4 6.91 -8.06 -12.81
C ILE A 4 7.33 -6.61 -13.04
N THR A 5 6.37 -5.77 -13.40
CA THR A 5 6.60 -4.35 -13.72
C THR A 5 6.18 -3.42 -12.59
N GLY A 6 5.44 -3.95 -11.61
CA GLY A 6 4.94 -3.17 -10.50
C GLY A 6 4.00 -3.94 -9.60
N VAL A 7 3.29 -3.18 -8.77
CA VAL A 7 2.30 -3.70 -7.83
C VAL A 7 1.12 -2.77 -7.72
N THR A 8 0.00 -3.31 -7.27
CA THR A 8 -1.16 -2.54 -6.90
C THR A 8 -1.71 -2.97 -5.54
N PHE A 9 -2.19 -2.00 -4.78
CA PHE A 9 -2.84 -2.20 -3.50
C PHE A 9 -4.16 -1.43 -3.45
N PRO A 10 -5.18 -1.99 -2.78
CA PRO A 10 -6.42 -1.27 -2.57
C PRO A 10 -6.22 -0.14 -1.57
N VAL A 11 -6.58 1.06 -2.02
CA VAL A 11 -6.64 2.26 -1.20
C VAL A 11 -8.10 2.75 -1.20
N PRO A 12 -8.71 3.02 -0.03
CA PRO A 12 -10.04 3.63 0.03
C PRO A 12 -10.09 4.96 -0.73
N LYS A 13 -11.15 5.20 -1.49
CA LYS A 13 -11.35 6.43 -2.30
C LYS A 13 -11.06 7.72 -1.53
N HIS A 14 -11.55 7.86 -0.30
CA HIS A 14 -11.35 9.05 0.52
C HIS A 14 -9.88 9.32 0.89
N LEU A 15 -8.98 8.33 0.78
CA LEU A 15 -7.54 8.50 1.02
C LEU A 15 -6.76 8.84 -0.25
N MET A 16 -7.33 8.64 -1.45
CA MET A 16 -6.64 8.93 -2.72
C MET A 16 -6.18 10.39 -2.88
N PRO A 17 -6.94 11.43 -2.45
CA PRO A 17 -6.48 12.82 -2.52
C PRO A 17 -5.15 13.06 -1.80
N ARG A 18 -4.76 12.20 -0.85
CA ARG A 18 -3.50 12.35 -0.15
C ARG A 18 -2.29 12.26 -1.08
N PHE A 19 -2.34 11.36 -2.05
CA PHE A 19 -1.28 11.25 -3.06
C PHE A 19 -1.40 12.32 -4.14
N PHE A 20 -2.61 12.60 -4.63
CA PHE A 20 -2.80 13.41 -5.83
C PHE A 20 -2.90 14.92 -5.58
N SER A 21 -3.22 15.36 -4.36
CA SER A 21 -3.39 16.78 -4.05
C SER A 21 -2.73 17.22 -2.75
N ALA A 22 -2.64 16.36 -1.74
CA ALA A 22 -2.01 16.70 -0.47
C ALA A 22 -0.49 16.44 -0.41
N GLY A 23 0.11 15.96 -1.51
CA GLY A 23 1.56 15.77 -1.62
C GLY A 23 2.15 14.66 -0.76
N LYS A 24 1.33 13.70 -0.28
CA LYS A 24 1.84 12.52 0.44
C LYS A 24 2.55 11.60 -0.53
N THR A 25 3.81 11.26 -0.23
CA THR A 25 4.68 10.48 -1.12
C THR A 25 5.06 9.13 -0.55
N VAL A 26 4.58 8.76 0.64
CA VAL A 26 4.95 7.49 1.29
C VAL A 26 3.72 6.64 1.55
N PHE A 27 3.66 5.48 0.87
CA PHE A 27 2.63 4.47 1.07
C PHE A 27 3.11 3.43 2.10
N ILE A 28 2.32 3.20 3.15
CA ILE A 28 2.62 2.19 4.20
C ILE A 28 1.54 1.12 4.31
N LYS A 29 1.94 -0.12 4.58
CA LYS A 29 1.02 -1.22 4.95
C LYS A 29 1.76 -2.45 5.49
N PRO A 30 1.05 -3.46 6.02
CA PRO A 30 1.65 -4.78 6.26
C PRO A 30 2.24 -5.37 4.97
N ALA A 31 3.46 -5.87 5.05
CA ALA A 31 4.20 -6.40 3.92
C ALA A 31 3.59 -7.74 3.47
N THR A 32 2.93 -7.73 2.31
CA THR A 32 2.31 -8.92 1.70
C THR A 32 2.95 -9.26 0.36
N VAL A 33 2.69 -8.45 -0.66
CA VAL A 33 3.20 -8.61 -2.03
C VAL A 33 4.34 -7.62 -2.23
N TYR A 34 5.55 -8.02 -1.79
CA TYR A 34 6.71 -7.12 -1.78
C TYR A 34 8.05 -7.76 -2.20
N ARG A 35 8.17 -9.09 -2.16
CA ARG A 35 9.46 -9.78 -2.36
C ARG A 35 10.12 -9.51 -3.72
N GLU A 36 9.31 -9.27 -4.74
CA GLU A 36 9.77 -8.98 -6.11
C GLU A 36 9.86 -7.48 -6.38
N LEU A 37 9.46 -6.62 -5.42
CA LEU A 37 9.52 -5.19 -5.61
C LEU A 37 10.95 -4.70 -5.60
N ARG A 38 11.25 -3.78 -6.51
CA ARG A 38 12.53 -3.08 -6.62
C ARG A 38 12.28 -1.60 -6.86
N SER A 39 13.29 -0.78 -6.59
CA SER A 39 13.30 0.61 -7.01
C SER A 39 13.11 0.70 -8.54
N GLY A 40 12.41 1.73 -9.00
CA GLY A 40 12.07 1.95 -10.41
C GLY A 40 10.82 1.20 -10.89
N MET A 41 10.25 0.28 -10.09
CA MET A 41 8.98 -0.38 -10.41
C MET A 41 7.79 0.54 -10.12
N LYS A 42 6.61 0.24 -10.69
CA LYS A 42 5.41 1.06 -10.48
C LYS A 42 4.58 0.61 -9.27
N LEU A 43 4.05 1.57 -8.52
CA LEU A 43 2.84 1.39 -7.72
C LEU A 43 1.66 1.96 -8.50
N VAL A 44 0.68 1.12 -8.86
CA VAL A 44 -0.57 1.58 -9.47
C VAL A 44 -1.64 1.68 -8.40
N PHE A 45 -2.19 2.88 -8.21
CA PHE A 45 -3.20 3.18 -7.21
C PHE A 45 -4.54 2.58 -7.62
N TYR A 46 -4.95 1.52 -6.93
CA TYR A 46 -6.27 0.93 -7.09
C TYR A 46 -7.24 1.49 -6.06
N GLN A 47 -8.27 2.18 -6.53
CA GLN A 47 -9.35 2.71 -5.73
C GLN A 47 -10.33 1.61 -5.35
N SER A 48 -10.61 1.50 -4.05
CA SER A 48 -11.51 0.50 -3.48
C SER A 48 -12.77 1.10 -2.88
N ARG A 49 -13.79 0.24 -2.68
CA ARG A 49 -15.15 0.51 -2.19
C ARG A 49 -16.07 1.21 -3.18
N GLU A 50 -15.70 2.41 -3.62
CA GLU A 50 -16.51 3.25 -4.51
C GLU A 50 -15.72 3.54 -5.79
N ASP A 51 -16.40 3.60 -6.93
CA ASP A 51 -15.81 3.91 -8.24
C ASP A 51 -14.51 3.14 -8.48
N THR A 52 -14.59 1.81 -8.38
CA THR A 52 -13.41 0.94 -8.32
C THR A 52 -12.64 0.95 -9.63
N GLY A 53 -11.33 1.11 -9.54
CA GLY A 53 -10.47 1.21 -10.72
C GLY A 53 -9.05 1.67 -10.39
N TYR A 54 -8.15 1.54 -11.36
CA TYR A 54 -6.85 2.18 -11.32
C TYR A 54 -7.02 3.66 -11.62
N VAL A 55 -6.57 4.52 -10.70
CA VAL A 55 -6.81 5.97 -10.75
C VAL A 55 -5.53 6.78 -10.91
N GLY A 56 -4.38 6.11 -10.89
CA GLY A 56 -3.08 6.74 -11.07
C GLY A 56 -1.95 5.75 -10.84
N GLU A 57 -0.73 6.25 -10.94
CA GLU A 57 0.49 5.48 -10.68
C GLU A 57 1.60 6.35 -10.09
N ALA A 58 2.63 5.70 -9.58
CA ALA A 58 3.86 6.33 -9.12
C ALA A 58 5.03 5.37 -9.33
N THR A 59 6.24 5.91 -9.39
CA THR A 59 7.48 5.14 -9.38
C THR A 59 7.91 4.88 -7.94
N ILE A 60 8.28 3.64 -7.63
CA ILE A 60 8.82 3.26 -6.32
C ILE A 60 10.29 3.69 -6.28
N ARG A 61 10.60 4.68 -5.45
CA ARG A 61 11.96 5.18 -5.24
C ARG A 61 12.72 4.34 -4.22
N ARG A 62 12.06 3.98 -3.11
CA ARG A 62 12.68 3.22 -2.02
C ARG A 62 11.66 2.35 -1.31
N ILE A 63 12.15 1.21 -0.80
CA ILE A 63 11.35 0.24 -0.05
C ILE A 63 12.02 0.05 1.31
N ILE A 64 11.29 0.30 2.40
CA ILE A 64 11.76 0.07 3.77
C ILE A 64 10.85 -0.96 4.43
N LEU A 65 11.42 -1.95 5.10
CA LEU A 65 10.69 -2.90 5.93
C LEU A 65 10.98 -2.60 7.40
N ASN A 66 9.94 -2.60 8.23
CA ASN A 66 10.08 -2.45 9.68
C ASN A 66 8.94 -3.20 10.38
N ASP A 67 9.23 -3.84 11.51
CA ASP A 67 8.20 -4.51 12.31
C ASP A 67 7.27 -3.52 13.01
N ASP A 68 7.75 -2.30 13.27
CA ASP A 68 6.97 -1.21 13.81
C ASP A 68 6.54 -0.22 12.70
N PRO A 69 5.23 -0.11 12.38
CA PRO A 69 4.77 0.90 11.44
C PRO A 69 4.97 2.34 11.90
N PHE A 70 5.11 2.58 13.22
CA PHE A 70 5.28 3.93 13.74
C PHE A 70 6.68 4.50 13.45
N ALA A 71 7.69 3.64 13.29
CA ALA A 71 9.03 4.03 12.89
C ALA A 71 9.09 4.73 11.52
N PHE A 72 8.09 4.52 10.65
CA PHE A 72 8.02 5.24 9.37
C PHE A 72 7.72 6.73 9.56
N PHE A 73 7.01 7.13 10.63
CA PHE A 73 6.78 8.55 10.90
C PHE A 73 8.04 9.26 11.39
N GLU A 74 8.95 8.55 12.06
CA GLU A 74 10.26 9.10 12.41
C GLU A 74 11.12 9.36 11.17
N THR A 75 11.01 8.47 10.17
CA THR A 75 11.81 8.54 8.93
C THR A 75 11.24 9.51 7.90
N PHE A 76 9.91 9.50 7.74
CA PHE A 76 9.22 10.18 6.64
C PHE A 76 8.31 11.32 7.11
N GLY A 77 8.09 11.45 8.42
CA GLY A 77 7.25 12.50 8.99
C GLY A 77 5.86 12.55 8.35
N ASP A 78 5.48 13.76 7.94
CA ASP A 78 4.18 14.03 7.33
C ASP A 78 4.06 13.50 5.89
N ALA A 79 5.12 12.97 5.26
CA ALA A 79 5.01 12.40 3.91
C ALA A 79 4.21 11.09 3.86
N VAL A 80 3.99 10.43 5.01
CA VAL A 80 3.20 9.21 5.13
C VAL A 80 1.73 9.49 4.80
N PHE A 81 1.15 8.65 3.95
CA PHE A 81 -0.23 8.85 3.51
C PHE A 81 -1.27 8.52 4.59
N LEU A 82 -0.94 7.77 5.64
CA LEU A 82 -1.78 7.58 6.81
C LEU A 82 -1.29 8.50 7.93
N THR A 83 -2.21 8.92 8.80
CA THR A 83 -1.86 9.53 10.08
C THR A 83 -1.42 8.47 11.10
N PRO A 84 -0.72 8.87 12.17
CA PRO A 84 -0.44 7.97 13.30
C PRO A 84 -1.71 7.35 13.88
N GLU A 85 -2.80 8.12 13.99
CA GLU A 85 -4.08 7.69 14.54
C GLU A 85 -4.75 6.63 13.66
N GLU A 86 -4.79 6.84 12.33
CA GLU A 86 -5.32 5.86 11.38
C GLU A 86 -4.46 4.59 11.36
N THR A 87 -3.14 4.73 11.49
CA THR A 87 -2.21 3.60 11.57
C THR A 87 -2.47 2.79 12.84
N ARG A 88 -2.65 3.45 13.99
CA ARG A 88 -3.02 2.82 15.26
C ARG A 88 -4.35 2.07 15.14
N ALA A 89 -5.39 2.74 14.62
CA ALA A 89 -6.70 2.14 14.42
C ALA A 89 -6.62 0.91 13.51
N TYR A 90 -5.81 0.96 12.45
CA TYR A 90 -5.59 -0.18 11.56
C TYR A 90 -4.93 -1.36 12.29
N VAL A 91 -3.85 -1.12 13.03
CA VAL A 91 -3.13 -2.16 13.80
C VAL A 91 -4.03 -2.79 14.86
N GLU A 92 -4.80 -1.99 15.60
CA GLU A 92 -5.74 -2.48 16.62
C GLU A 92 -6.85 -3.32 16.00
N ASN A 93 -7.40 -2.88 14.86
CA ASN A 93 -8.41 -3.64 14.13
C ASN A 93 -7.83 -5.00 13.71
N GLN A 94 -6.61 -5.04 13.15
CA GLN A 94 -5.95 -6.31 12.79
C GLN A 94 -5.81 -7.28 13.97
N LYS A 95 -5.46 -6.80 15.16
CA LYS A 95 -5.36 -7.65 16.36
C LYS A 95 -6.70 -8.34 16.68
N ARG A 96 -7.82 -7.62 16.52
CA ARG A 96 -9.19 -8.15 16.73
C ARG A 96 -9.58 -9.23 15.71
N TRP A 97 -9.07 -9.16 14.48
CA TRP A 97 -9.31 -10.21 13.48
C TRP A 97 -8.40 -11.43 13.67
N GLN A 98 -7.20 -11.24 14.23
CA GLN A 98 -6.26 -12.33 14.54
C GLN A 98 -6.69 -13.15 15.77
N SER A 99 -7.36 -12.53 16.74
CA SER A 99 -7.81 -13.21 17.97
C SER A 99 -8.87 -14.30 17.76
N GLY A 100 -9.50 -14.41 16.57
CA GLY A 100 -10.54 -15.40 16.29
C GLY A 100 -10.14 -16.58 15.39
N ARG A 101 -8.91 -16.62 14.83
CA ARG A 101 -8.56 -17.59 13.76
C ARG A 101 -7.17 -18.24 13.86
N VAL A 102 -6.44 -18.08 14.94
CA VAL A 102 -5.03 -18.55 14.99
C VAL A 102 -4.89 -19.65 16.05
N ARG A 103 -4.45 -20.83 15.61
CA ARG A 103 -3.93 -21.88 16.51
C ARG A 103 -2.74 -21.31 17.28
N GLU A 104 -2.72 -21.52 18.57
CA GLU A 104 -1.64 -21.15 19.50
C GLU A 104 -0.28 -21.58 18.91
N GLY A 105 0.58 -20.62 18.53
CA GLY A 105 1.97 -20.89 18.10
C GLY A 105 2.47 -20.27 16.80
N GLU A 106 1.63 -19.79 15.88
CA GLU A 106 2.08 -19.37 14.52
C GLU A 106 1.77 -17.91 14.11
N THR A 107 1.45 -17.01 15.04
CA THR A 107 1.24 -15.59 14.70
C THR A 107 2.57 -14.87 14.52
N ARG A 108 3.34 -15.18 13.47
CA ARG A 108 4.45 -14.32 13.05
C ARG A 108 3.86 -12.95 12.69
N LYS A 109 4.12 -11.94 13.54
CA LYS A 109 3.88 -10.53 13.18
C LYS A 109 4.56 -10.31 11.83
N ARG A 110 3.78 -9.90 10.84
CA ARG A 110 4.33 -9.57 9.52
C ARG A 110 4.99 -8.20 9.63
N PRO A 111 6.20 -8.01 9.07
CA PRO A 111 6.76 -6.68 8.98
C PRO A 111 5.81 -5.79 8.20
N TRP A 112 5.85 -4.50 8.47
CA TRP A 112 5.28 -3.49 7.61
C TRP A 112 6.29 -3.06 6.56
N MET A 113 5.78 -2.43 5.51
CA MET A 113 6.57 -1.83 4.46
C MET A 113 6.15 -0.39 4.23
N ALA A 114 7.13 0.46 3.95
CA ALA A 114 6.96 1.78 3.37
C ALA A 114 7.51 1.77 1.94
N LEU A 115 6.71 2.27 1.01
CA LEU A 115 7.12 2.59 -0.36
C LEU A 115 7.21 4.11 -0.45
N GLU A 116 8.43 4.62 -0.59
CA GLU A 116 8.65 6.01 -0.97
C GLU A 116 8.43 6.13 -2.49
N LEU A 117 7.60 7.09 -2.88
CA LEU A 117 7.09 7.24 -4.22
C LEU A 117 7.58 8.55 -4.85
N GLU A 118 7.84 8.50 -6.14
CA GLU A 118 8.12 9.65 -6.99
C GLU A 118 7.26 9.60 -8.26
N ASP A 119 7.22 10.69 -9.02
CA ASP A 119 6.45 10.80 -10.27
C ASP A 119 4.97 10.41 -10.15
N ILE A 120 4.36 10.78 -9.01
CA ILE A 120 2.95 10.48 -8.73
C ILE A 120 2.06 11.17 -9.76
N THR A 121 1.36 10.37 -10.55
CA THR A 121 0.50 10.83 -11.64
C THR A 121 -0.90 10.27 -11.48
N LYS A 122 -1.90 11.15 -11.55
CA LYS A 122 -3.32 10.77 -11.59
C LYS A 122 -3.75 10.51 -13.03
N TYR A 123 -4.58 9.50 -13.26
CA TYR A 123 -5.21 9.29 -14.56
C TYR A 123 -6.46 10.16 -14.70
N ASP A 124 -6.74 10.61 -15.93
CA ASP A 124 -7.95 11.37 -16.24
C ASP A 124 -9.23 10.54 -16.04
N THR A 125 -9.15 9.24 -16.29
CA THR A 125 -10.27 8.30 -16.15
C THR A 125 -9.82 7.03 -15.43
N ALA A 126 -10.65 6.56 -14.49
CA ALA A 126 -10.40 5.33 -13.78
C ALA A 126 -10.45 4.12 -14.73
N LYS A 127 -9.37 3.33 -14.77
CA LYS A 127 -9.28 2.13 -15.60
C LYS A 127 -9.74 0.90 -14.81
N LYS A 128 -10.71 0.15 -15.31
CA LYS A 128 -11.17 -1.07 -14.63
C LYS A 128 -10.08 -2.15 -14.66
N PRO A 129 -9.79 -2.82 -13.53
CA PRO A 129 -8.83 -3.91 -13.54
C PRO A 129 -9.43 -5.14 -14.24
N GLU A 130 -8.64 -5.85 -15.02
CA GLU A 130 -9.08 -7.11 -15.67
C GLU A 130 -9.46 -8.19 -14.66
N ARG A 131 -8.85 -8.17 -13.47
CA ARG A 131 -9.20 -9.07 -12.36
C ARG A 131 -9.23 -8.30 -11.06
N PHE A 132 -10.02 -8.81 -10.12
CA PHE A 132 -10.13 -8.27 -8.78
C PHE A 132 -8.76 -8.11 -8.10
N VAL A 133 -8.57 -6.98 -7.41
CA VAL A 133 -7.38 -6.70 -6.60
C VAL A 133 -7.71 -7.03 -5.13
N PRO A 134 -7.13 -8.09 -4.55
CA PRO A 134 -7.40 -8.46 -3.16
C PRO A 134 -6.78 -7.47 -2.18
N VAL A 135 -7.18 -7.53 -0.91
CA VAL A 135 -6.63 -6.68 0.18
C VAL A 135 -5.10 -6.78 0.29
N GLY A 136 -4.55 -7.97 0.00
CA GLY A 136 -3.11 -8.20 -0.04
C GLY A 136 -2.38 -7.53 -1.21
N GLY A 137 -3.11 -7.02 -2.21
CA GLY A 137 -2.59 -6.51 -3.46
C GLY A 137 -2.21 -7.57 -4.48
N ARG A 138 -1.64 -7.12 -5.59
CA ARG A 138 -1.26 -7.98 -6.71
C ARG A 138 -0.05 -7.41 -7.45
N TYR A 139 0.84 -8.28 -7.91
CA TYR A 139 1.85 -7.90 -8.90
C TYR A 139 1.21 -7.58 -10.24
N LEU A 140 1.72 -6.55 -10.89
CA LEU A 140 1.45 -6.23 -12.27
C LEU A 140 2.52 -6.85 -13.14
N ARG A 141 2.11 -7.37 -14.29
CA ARG A 141 2.97 -8.06 -15.24
C ARG A 141 2.80 -7.43 -16.61
N GLY A 142 3.92 -7.22 -17.30
CA GLY A 142 3.99 -6.73 -18.68
C GLY A 142 4.13 -7.85 -19.69
#